data_AF-A0A2E8H0V0-F1
#
_entry.id   AF-A0A2E8H0V0-F1
#
_cell.length_a   1.000
_cell.length_b   1.000
_cell.length_c   1.000
_cell.angle_alpha   90.00
_cell.angle_beta   90.00
_cell.angle_gamma   90.00
#
_symmetry.space_group_name_H-M   'P 1'
#
loop_
_entity.id
_entity.type
_entity.pdbx_description
1 polymer ?
#
loop_
_entity_poly.entity_id
_entity_poly.type
_entity_poly.pdbx_seq_one_letter_code
_entity_poly.pdbx_strand_id
1 'polypeptide(L)'
;MALPLAQDLTPTDGTTFSVEGWIHVDESRPEAVQVIAASWDFAAHPNKFATYDAGHVGGLPTQGFFGAISDGRFVYFAPQCNDDGRHGHALRYDTHQAFDDPRAWQAYDASSTDGLTTTGYYGAVFDGRYVYYVPRFDGETLHSRVLRLDTAGEFTDEGSWSAHDAGQPISCQGAAFDGHFAYFAPGMHQEDGSSGCVLRLDTEADFRDESSWVWHDASTTDGLDCRCYDGAVYDGRHVFFAPLTGGPVLRYDPGDDFQDDRAWEAFDTSLLPGFGACVGAVFDGQFVYFVPYAHGTVVRYDTALSFVDADSWTACTPGNVDGLECCGYDGASFDGRWVTFIPFWDGESTTDGFHARLLRYDTTRPFTGTESWQATDGKALAPPNPGGFNGGAFDGRFLYMAPWRRNDPSGEIRAHGQVLRLDTAAPDSSFQLRWMDCGHNGGLGGSVPGPAFLVNCREGLVCVQAHATFGAGWHHVAGIYDSDDGAELWIDGECVARQAGRGPAVAPTREMTVGELEGGSGALRGQVAQVRLRPGRMSQAEAQTATANLRDPDSSIHRDTSR
;
A
#
# COMPACT_ATOMS: atom_id res chain seq x y z
N MET A 1 -29.77 18.89 -8.41
CA MET A 1 -30.61 17.88 -9.09
C MET A 1 -29.63 16.99 -9.81
N ALA A 2 -29.45 15.74 -9.36
CA ALA A 2 -28.47 14.82 -9.95
C ALA A 2 -28.81 14.59 -11.43
N LEU A 3 -27.83 14.72 -12.32
CA LEU A 3 -28.00 14.36 -13.72
C LEU A 3 -28.19 12.85 -13.81
N PRO A 4 -29.11 12.34 -14.65
CA PRO A 4 -29.23 10.90 -14.87
C PRO A 4 -27.93 10.36 -15.46
N LEU A 5 -27.42 9.24 -14.90
CA LEU A 5 -26.21 8.58 -15.38
C LEU A 5 -26.37 8.14 -16.84
N ALA A 6 -25.49 8.63 -17.71
CA ALA A 6 -25.41 8.17 -19.10
C ALA A 6 -24.36 7.06 -19.23
N GLN A 7 -24.74 5.92 -19.82
CA GLN A 7 -23.83 4.80 -20.10
C GLN A 7 -23.79 4.51 -21.61
N ASP A 8 -22.59 4.49 -22.19
CA ASP A 8 -22.33 4.10 -23.59
C ASP A 8 -21.31 2.97 -23.59
N LEU A 9 -21.79 1.73 -23.49
CA LEU A 9 -20.96 0.53 -23.30
C LEU A 9 -21.02 -0.35 -24.54
N THR A 10 -19.90 -0.43 -25.25
CA THR A 10 -19.73 -1.31 -26.40
C THR A 10 -18.82 -2.47 -26.00
N PRO A 11 -19.16 -3.74 -26.32
CA PRO A 11 -18.29 -4.88 -26.06
C PRO A 11 -16.90 -4.69 -26.66
N THR A 12 -15.87 -5.12 -25.94
CA THR A 12 -14.47 -5.07 -26.38
C THR A 12 -13.88 -6.47 -26.38
N ASP A 13 -12.92 -6.73 -27.28
CA ASP A 13 -12.23 -8.02 -27.36
C ASP A 13 -10.96 -8.09 -26.47
N GLY A 14 -10.69 -7.01 -25.73
CA GLY A 14 -9.53 -6.86 -24.87
C GLY A 14 -8.22 -6.50 -25.59
N THR A 15 -8.23 -6.25 -26.90
CA THR A 15 -7.03 -5.83 -27.65
C THR A 15 -6.76 -4.35 -27.47
N THR A 16 -7.73 -3.50 -27.81
CA THR A 16 -7.64 -2.05 -27.65
C THR A 16 -8.99 -1.49 -27.20
N PHE A 17 -9.00 -0.75 -26.10
CA PHE A 17 -10.22 -0.11 -25.59
C PHE A 17 -9.93 1.15 -24.78
N SER A 18 -10.96 1.95 -24.58
CA SER A 18 -10.96 3.10 -23.69
C SER A 18 -12.15 3.06 -22.74
N VAL A 19 -11.90 3.44 -21.49
CA VAL A 19 -12.89 3.65 -20.44
C VAL A 19 -12.81 5.11 -20.03
N GLU A 20 -13.91 5.82 -20.10
CA GLU A 20 -13.99 7.26 -19.77
C GLU A 20 -15.05 7.49 -18.70
N GLY A 21 -14.78 8.41 -17.78
CA GLY A 21 -15.72 8.89 -16.77
C GLY A 21 -15.75 10.42 -16.70
N TRP A 22 -16.95 10.97 -16.64
CA TRP A 22 -17.20 12.37 -16.29
C TRP A 22 -17.71 12.39 -14.87
N ILE A 23 -16.88 12.89 -13.96
CA ILE A 23 -17.15 12.83 -12.53
C ILE A 23 -17.19 14.23 -11.94
N HIS A 24 -17.99 14.39 -10.88
CA HIS A 24 -17.86 15.50 -9.96
C HIS A 24 -17.43 14.94 -8.62
N VAL A 25 -16.32 15.42 -8.10
CA VAL A 25 -15.74 15.04 -6.80
C VAL A 25 -16.10 16.12 -5.79
N ASP A 26 -16.73 15.73 -4.69
CA ASP A 26 -17.22 16.70 -3.70
C ASP A 26 -16.09 17.27 -2.83
N GLU A 27 -15.15 16.40 -2.47
CA GLU A 27 -14.00 16.70 -1.62
C GLU A 27 -12.80 15.85 -2.07
N SER A 28 -11.61 16.45 -2.16
CA SER A 28 -10.40 15.69 -2.44
C SER A 28 -10.04 14.84 -1.22
N ARG A 29 -10.12 13.53 -1.39
CA ARG A 29 -9.78 12.52 -0.38
C ARG A 29 -8.76 11.57 -0.98
N PRO A 30 -7.46 11.93 -0.94
CA PRO A 30 -6.44 11.19 -1.66
C PRO A 30 -6.31 9.74 -1.18
N GLU A 31 -6.61 9.43 0.06
CA GLU A 31 -6.29 8.18 0.73
C GLU A 31 -7.20 6.96 0.43
N ALA A 32 -8.39 7.17 -0.14
CA ALA A 32 -9.44 6.15 -0.21
C ALA A 32 -9.53 5.54 -1.61
N VAL A 33 -9.74 4.23 -1.71
CA VAL A 33 -10.10 3.63 -3.00
C VAL A 33 -11.44 4.22 -3.44
N GLN A 34 -11.45 4.89 -4.58
CA GLN A 34 -12.64 5.53 -5.15
C GLN A 34 -12.76 5.15 -6.62
N VAL A 35 -13.81 4.41 -6.96
CA VAL A 35 -13.99 3.81 -8.29
C VAL A 35 -14.89 4.66 -9.16
N ILE A 36 -14.46 4.87 -10.41
CA ILE A 36 -15.28 5.50 -11.45
C ILE A 36 -16.08 4.43 -12.18
N ALA A 37 -15.38 3.40 -12.67
CA ALA A 37 -15.97 2.28 -13.38
C ALA A 37 -15.08 1.04 -13.26
N ALA A 38 -15.68 -0.14 -13.08
CA ALA A 38 -14.93 -1.38 -13.00
C ALA A 38 -15.69 -2.55 -13.64
N SER A 39 -14.95 -3.43 -14.30
CA SER A 39 -15.38 -4.80 -14.59
C SER A 39 -14.43 -5.69 -13.80
N TRP A 40 -14.70 -5.84 -12.51
CA TRP A 40 -13.78 -6.47 -11.55
C TRP A 40 -14.58 -7.13 -10.42
N ASP A 41 -14.11 -8.31 -9.98
CA ASP A 41 -14.64 -9.01 -8.82
C ASP A 41 -13.47 -9.59 -8.02
N PHE A 42 -13.70 -9.86 -6.74
CA PHE A 42 -12.71 -10.39 -5.82
C PHE A 42 -12.75 -11.91 -5.79
N ALA A 43 -11.60 -12.52 -5.55
CA ALA A 43 -11.53 -13.95 -5.31
C ALA A 43 -12.45 -14.31 -4.13
N ALA A 44 -13.37 -15.26 -4.32
CA ALA A 44 -14.33 -15.65 -3.28
C ALA A 44 -13.66 -16.22 -2.01
N HIS A 45 -12.49 -16.83 -2.16
CA HIS A 45 -11.64 -17.33 -1.08
C HIS A 45 -10.17 -16.98 -1.34
N PRO A 46 -9.35 -16.72 -0.31
CA PRO A 46 -7.96 -16.30 -0.46
C PRO A 46 -7.03 -17.52 -0.58
N ASN A 47 -7.20 -18.33 -1.64
CA ASN A 47 -6.51 -19.62 -1.79
C ASN A 47 -5.62 -19.74 -3.04
N LYS A 48 -5.42 -18.65 -3.77
CA LYS A 48 -4.60 -18.60 -4.99
C LYS A 48 -3.20 -18.09 -4.67
N PHE A 49 -2.43 -18.94 -4.00
CA PHE A 49 -1.06 -18.65 -3.63
C PHE A 49 -0.05 -19.12 -4.69
N ALA A 50 1.05 -18.38 -4.81
CA ALA A 50 2.26 -18.78 -5.50
C ALA A 50 3.48 -18.44 -4.63
N THR A 51 4.53 -19.24 -4.68
CA THR A 51 5.80 -18.98 -4.00
C THR A 51 6.94 -18.92 -5.00
N TYR A 52 7.94 -18.07 -4.74
CA TYR A 52 9.20 -18.03 -5.46
C TYR A 52 10.36 -17.83 -4.48
N ASP A 53 11.43 -18.60 -4.65
CA ASP A 53 12.64 -18.43 -3.84
C ASP A 53 13.57 -17.37 -4.44
N ALA A 54 13.44 -16.14 -3.96
CA ALA A 54 14.33 -15.04 -4.28
C ALA A 54 15.55 -14.96 -3.34
N GLY A 55 15.92 -16.07 -2.68
CA GLY A 55 16.97 -16.07 -1.65
C GLY A 55 18.38 -15.81 -2.16
N HIS A 56 18.62 -15.97 -3.46
CA HIS A 56 19.92 -15.85 -4.10
C HIS A 56 19.80 -15.26 -5.50
N VAL A 57 19.50 -13.97 -5.58
CA VAL A 57 19.37 -13.21 -6.84
C VAL A 57 20.67 -12.47 -7.14
N GLY A 58 21.12 -12.51 -8.39
CA GLY A 58 22.32 -11.76 -8.83
C GLY A 58 23.63 -12.17 -8.15
N GLY A 59 23.68 -13.32 -7.48
CA GLY A 59 24.83 -13.77 -6.68
C GLY A 59 24.89 -13.21 -5.25
N LEU A 60 23.86 -12.46 -4.82
CA LEU A 60 23.75 -11.89 -3.48
C LEU A 60 22.81 -12.72 -2.59
N PRO A 61 23.10 -12.89 -1.28
CA PRO A 61 22.19 -13.52 -0.34
C PRO A 61 21.03 -12.57 -0.01
N THR A 62 19.91 -12.78 -0.67
CA THR A 62 18.71 -11.94 -0.71
C THR A 62 17.60 -12.60 0.10
N GLN A 63 17.81 -12.72 1.40
CA GLN A 63 16.88 -13.32 2.36
C GLN A 63 16.61 -12.32 3.47
N GLY A 64 15.45 -12.43 4.13
CA GLY A 64 15.19 -11.69 5.36
C GLY A 64 14.89 -10.21 5.15
N PHE A 65 13.70 -9.97 4.62
CA PHE A 65 13.11 -8.66 4.38
C PHE A 65 11.94 -8.43 5.34
N PHE A 66 11.70 -7.17 5.68
CA PHE A 66 10.61 -6.77 6.58
C PHE A 66 9.46 -6.15 5.80
N GLY A 67 9.60 -4.92 5.33
CA GLY A 67 8.61 -4.24 4.50
C GLY A 67 8.75 -4.55 3.01
N ALA A 68 7.74 -4.14 2.24
CA ALA A 68 7.81 -4.04 0.80
C ALA A 68 6.92 -2.89 0.32
N ILE A 69 7.19 -2.38 -0.87
CA ILE A 69 6.36 -1.35 -1.54
C ILE A 69 6.31 -1.60 -3.04
N SER A 70 5.25 -1.16 -3.71
CA SER A 70 5.13 -1.18 -5.17
C SER A 70 5.04 0.23 -5.74
N ASP A 71 5.67 0.45 -6.89
CA ASP A 71 5.51 1.66 -7.71
C ASP A 71 4.50 1.47 -8.86
N GLY A 72 3.75 0.35 -8.87
CA GLY A 72 2.83 -0.04 -9.94
C GLY A 72 3.45 -0.95 -11.02
N ARG A 73 4.78 -1.02 -11.14
CA ARG A 73 5.49 -1.95 -12.04
C ARG A 73 6.40 -2.93 -11.31
N PHE A 74 7.12 -2.45 -10.32
CA PHE A 74 8.05 -3.22 -9.53
C PHE A 74 7.55 -3.35 -8.09
N VAL A 75 7.96 -4.43 -7.44
CA VAL A 75 7.86 -4.59 -5.99
C VAL A 75 9.26 -4.54 -5.41
N TYR A 76 9.47 -3.67 -4.42
CA TYR A 76 10.74 -3.45 -3.73
C TYR A 76 10.64 -3.98 -2.31
N PHE A 77 11.66 -4.71 -1.85
CA PHE A 77 11.68 -5.32 -0.51
C PHE A 77 12.72 -4.62 0.37
N ALA A 78 12.37 -4.32 1.62
CA ALA A 78 13.24 -3.62 2.58
C ALA A 78 14.24 -4.61 3.23
N PRO A 79 15.56 -4.51 2.92
CA PRO A 79 16.55 -5.50 3.35
C PRO A 79 16.87 -5.32 4.83
N GLN A 80 16.86 -6.43 5.58
CA GLN A 80 16.96 -6.34 7.04
C GLN A 80 18.06 -7.24 7.63
N CYS A 81 17.93 -8.56 7.54
CA CYS A 81 18.90 -9.47 8.15
C CYS A 81 18.80 -10.86 7.53
N ASN A 82 19.92 -11.45 7.18
CA ASN A 82 20.01 -12.84 6.75
C ASN A 82 20.82 -13.67 7.77
N ASP A 83 21.19 -14.90 7.39
CA ASP A 83 21.97 -15.81 8.24
C ASP A 83 23.39 -15.29 8.56
N ASP A 84 23.89 -14.32 7.79
CA ASP A 84 25.22 -13.71 7.97
C ASP A 84 25.15 -12.38 8.75
N GLY A 85 23.94 -11.85 9.02
CA GLY A 85 23.72 -10.61 9.76
C GLY A 85 22.93 -9.57 8.97
N ARG A 86 23.05 -8.29 9.37
CA ARG A 86 22.39 -7.16 8.71
C ARG A 86 23.01 -6.90 7.35
N HIS A 87 22.19 -6.55 6.35
CA HIS A 87 22.64 -6.30 4.98
C HIS A 87 21.88 -5.15 4.33
N GLY A 88 22.42 -4.67 3.21
CA GLY A 88 21.82 -3.70 2.29
C GLY A 88 21.52 -4.29 0.92
N HIS A 89 21.44 -5.62 0.79
CA HIS A 89 21.08 -6.29 -0.48
C HIS A 89 19.61 -6.00 -0.86
N ALA A 90 19.40 -4.90 -1.58
CA ALA A 90 18.09 -4.52 -2.10
C ALA A 90 17.62 -5.55 -3.14
N LEU A 91 16.33 -5.88 -3.09
CA LEU A 91 15.68 -6.84 -4.00
C LEU A 91 14.48 -6.14 -4.66
N ARG A 92 14.31 -6.35 -5.96
CA ARG A 92 13.08 -6.01 -6.68
C ARG A 92 12.56 -7.13 -7.56
N TYR A 93 11.24 -7.13 -7.78
CA TYR A 93 10.52 -7.99 -8.71
C TYR A 93 9.81 -7.16 -9.78
N ASP A 94 9.94 -7.52 -11.05
CA ASP A 94 9.20 -6.94 -12.19
C ASP A 94 7.85 -7.63 -12.38
N THR A 95 6.75 -6.95 -12.06
CA THR A 95 5.39 -7.53 -12.12
C THR A 95 4.95 -7.84 -13.55
N HIS A 96 5.62 -7.31 -14.56
CA HIS A 96 5.35 -7.63 -15.97
C HIS A 96 5.99 -8.94 -16.44
N GLN A 97 6.85 -9.55 -15.64
CA GLN A 97 7.44 -10.86 -15.91
C GLN A 97 6.75 -11.94 -15.07
N ALA A 98 6.89 -13.21 -15.48
CA ALA A 98 6.31 -14.32 -14.72
C ALA A 98 6.95 -14.40 -13.33
N PHE A 99 6.15 -14.65 -12.31
CA PHE A 99 6.61 -14.65 -10.90
C PHE A 99 7.71 -15.68 -10.63
N ASP A 100 7.67 -16.80 -11.36
CA ASP A 100 8.63 -17.90 -11.28
C ASP A 100 9.81 -17.76 -12.25
N ASP A 101 9.86 -16.70 -13.07
CA ASP A 101 11.01 -16.43 -13.94
C ASP A 101 12.13 -15.74 -13.14
N PRO A 102 13.33 -16.36 -12.98
CA PRO A 102 14.44 -15.72 -12.30
C PRO A 102 14.92 -14.40 -12.94
N ARG A 103 14.57 -14.13 -14.21
CA ARG A 103 14.88 -12.85 -14.87
C ARG A 103 13.97 -11.71 -14.44
N ALA A 104 12.85 -12.02 -13.79
CA ALA A 104 11.96 -11.03 -13.20
C ALA A 104 12.54 -10.39 -11.94
N TRP A 105 13.60 -10.98 -11.38
CA TRP A 105 14.17 -10.58 -10.09
C TRP A 105 15.54 -9.95 -10.28
N GLN A 106 15.78 -8.87 -9.55
CA GLN A 106 17.07 -8.18 -9.55
C GLN A 106 17.49 -7.85 -8.14
N ALA A 107 18.80 -7.89 -7.89
CA ALA A 107 19.39 -7.54 -6.62
C ALA A 107 20.54 -6.53 -6.83
N TYR A 108 20.71 -5.66 -5.84
CA TYR A 108 21.81 -4.69 -5.79
C TYR A 108 22.34 -4.62 -4.36
N ASP A 109 23.65 -4.54 -4.21
CA ASP A 109 24.28 -4.34 -2.90
C ASP A 109 24.37 -2.85 -2.58
N ALA A 110 23.38 -2.36 -1.85
CA ALA A 110 23.34 -0.98 -1.37
C ALA A 110 23.94 -0.86 0.03
N SER A 111 24.75 -1.80 0.52
CA SER A 111 25.27 -1.80 1.91
C SER A 111 26.23 -0.64 2.22
N SER A 112 26.75 0.03 1.19
CA SER A 112 27.60 1.21 1.31
C SER A 112 27.22 2.24 0.23
N THR A 113 26.43 3.24 0.60
CA THR A 113 25.96 4.30 -0.31
C THR A 113 26.36 5.67 0.23
N ASP A 114 26.85 6.57 -0.63
CA ASP A 114 27.30 7.92 -0.24
C ASP A 114 28.31 7.95 0.93
N GLY A 115 29.10 6.88 1.10
CA GLY A 115 30.08 6.74 2.18
C GLY A 115 29.48 6.39 3.55
N LEU A 116 28.19 6.06 3.60
CA LEU A 116 27.47 5.62 4.79
C LEU A 116 27.29 4.09 4.77
N THR A 117 27.30 3.46 5.95
CA THR A 117 26.82 2.07 6.10
C THR A 117 25.30 2.08 5.99
N THR A 118 24.77 1.40 4.99
CA THR A 118 23.35 1.40 4.64
C THR A 118 22.83 -0.03 4.67
N THR A 119 22.73 -0.58 5.88
CA THR A 119 22.21 -1.92 6.15
C THR A 119 21.12 -1.86 7.21
N GLY A 120 20.24 -2.86 7.22
CA GLY A 120 19.32 -3.06 8.33
C GLY A 120 18.09 -2.15 8.33
N TYR A 121 17.30 -2.23 7.26
CA TYR A 121 16.07 -1.47 7.05
C TYR A 121 14.84 -2.26 7.48
N TYR A 122 13.75 -1.55 7.76
CA TYR A 122 12.53 -2.15 8.29
C TYR A 122 11.38 -2.02 7.30
N GLY A 123 10.84 -0.82 7.08
CA GLY A 123 9.83 -0.53 6.06
C GLY A 123 10.37 0.18 4.83
N ALA A 124 9.46 0.55 3.93
CA ALA A 124 9.75 1.44 2.80
C ALA A 124 8.56 2.36 2.48
N VAL A 125 8.83 3.50 1.85
CA VAL A 125 7.80 4.43 1.36
C VAL A 125 8.15 4.94 -0.03
N PHE A 126 7.15 5.21 -0.88
CA PHE A 126 7.31 5.64 -2.27
C PHE A 126 6.60 6.98 -2.54
N ASP A 127 7.34 7.99 -2.99
CA ASP A 127 6.81 9.34 -3.24
C ASP A 127 6.35 9.58 -4.69
N GLY A 128 6.26 8.53 -5.52
CA GLY A 128 5.92 8.64 -6.94
C GLY A 128 7.14 8.67 -7.86
N ARG A 129 8.34 8.80 -7.29
CA ARG A 129 9.63 8.70 -8.01
C ARG A 129 10.71 7.96 -7.24
N TYR A 130 10.77 8.13 -5.93
CA TYR A 130 11.80 7.62 -5.07
C TYR A 130 11.23 6.62 -4.08
N VAL A 131 11.93 5.49 -3.91
CA VAL A 131 11.69 4.56 -2.80
C VAL A 131 12.65 4.92 -1.66
N TYR A 132 12.13 5.20 -0.48
CA TYR A 132 12.88 5.46 0.74
C TYR A 132 12.79 4.25 1.67
N TYR A 133 13.93 3.71 2.06
CA TYR A 133 14.03 2.59 2.99
C TYR A 133 14.20 3.12 4.42
N VAL A 134 13.33 2.63 5.32
CA VAL A 134 13.23 3.15 6.68
C VAL A 134 14.32 2.56 7.57
N PRO A 135 15.23 3.38 8.14
CA PRO A 135 16.42 2.90 8.82
C PRO A 135 16.10 2.31 10.19
N ARG A 136 16.75 1.20 10.56
CA ARG A 136 16.59 0.60 11.89
C ARG A 136 17.89 0.32 12.62
N PHE A 137 18.59 -0.76 12.25
CA PHE A 137 19.72 -1.29 13.01
C PHE A 137 20.72 -2.00 12.10
N ASP A 138 21.96 -1.53 12.08
CA ASP A 138 22.99 -2.03 11.15
C ASP A 138 23.80 -3.23 11.65
N GLY A 139 23.52 -3.70 12.86
CA GLY A 139 24.26 -4.78 13.52
C GLY A 139 25.08 -4.29 14.71
N GLU A 140 25.36 -2.98 14.76
CA GLU A 140 26.12 -2.33 15.83
C GLU A 140 25.32 -1.20 16.48
N THR A 141 24.65 -0.38 15.68
CA THR A 141 23.96 0.85 16.10
C THR A 141 22.56 0.99 15.48
N LEU A 142 21.65 1.52 16.28
CA LEU A 142 20.41 2.13 15.80
C LEU A 142 20.76 3.44 15.09
N HIS A 143 20.17 3.70 13.93
CA HIS A 143 20.57 4.80 13.05
C HIS A 143 19.40 5.46 12.33
N SER A 144 19.65 6.68 11.83
CA SER A 144 18.74 7.48 11.02
C SER A 144 19.19 7.65 9.55
N ARG A 145 20.06 6.75 9.07
CA ARG A 145 20.57 6.76 7.69
C ARG A 145 19.56 6.22 6.68
N VAL A 146 18.76 7.10 6.10
CA VAL A 146 17.75 6.75 5.07
C VAL A 146 18.44 6.45 3.75
N LEU A 147 18.14 5.29 3.17
CA LEU A 147 18.56 4.90 1.83
C LEU A 147 17.43 5.22 0.84
N ARG A 148 17.78 5.76 -0.33
CA ARG A 148 16.83 6.18 -1.36
C ARG A 148 17.24 5.67 -2.74
N LEU A 149 16.27 5.10 -3.46
CA LEU A 149 16.38 4.68 -4.86
C LEU A 149 15.58 5.63 -5.77
N ASP A 150 16.17 6.16 -6.84
CA ASP A 150 15.46 6.81 -7.96
C ASP A 150 14.93 5.76 -8.93
N THR A 151 13.60 5.62 -9.05
CA THR A 151 12.99 4.58 -9.90
C THR A 151 13.06 4.91 -11.38
N ALA A 152 13.45 6.14 -11.76
CA ALA A 152 13.70 6.51 -13.15
C ALA A 152 15.05 5.98 -13.67
N GLY A 153 15.96 5.58 -12.78
CA GLY A 153 17.26 5.02 -13.11
C GLY A 153 17.26 3.49 -13.21
N GLU A 154 18.38 2.93 -13.66
CA GLU A 154 18.58 1.48 -13.64
C GLU A 154 18.85 1.02 -12.19
N PHE A 155 18.12 0.02 -11.72
CA PHE A 155 18.16 -0.43 -10.31
C PHE A 155 19.53 -0.90 -9.83
N THR A 156 20.34 -1.47 -10.73
CA THR A 156 21.68 -1.96 -10.40
C THR A 156 22.78 -0.93 -10.67
N ASP A 157 22.42 0.28 -11.10
CA ASP A 157 23.36 1.39 -11.26
C ASP A 157 23.52 2.11 -9.93
N GLU A 158 24.76 2.30 -9.48
CA GLU A 158 25.11 3.07 -8.28
C GLU A 158 24.56 4.50 -8.35
N GLY A 159 24.48 5.10 -9.55
CA GLY A 159 23.93 6.44 -9.75
C GLY A 159 22.43 6.58 -9.42
N SER A 160 21.70 5.47 -9.29
CA SER A 160 20.29 5.47 -8.91
C SER A 160 20.08 5.48 -7.39
N TRP A 161 21.14 5.31 -6.60
CA TRP A 161 21.07 5.21 -5.15
C TRP A 161 21.68 6.43 -4.47
N SER A 162 21.10 6.81 -3.33
CA SER A 162 21.60 7.89 -2.48
C SER A 162 21.28 7.59 -1.02
N ALA A 163 22.06 8.13 -0.10
CA ALA A 163 21.81 7.99 1.33
C ALA A 163 22.04 9.31 2.08
N HIS A 164 21.27 9.53 3.13
CA HIS A 164 21.40 10.68 4.00
C HIS A 164 21.20 10.26 5.46
N ASP A 165 21.96 10.85 6.37
CA ASP A 165 21.83 10.62 7.81
C ASP A 165 21.09 11.78 8.48
N ALA A 166 19.88 11.52 8.98
CA ALA A 166 19.07 12.55 9.65
C ALA A 166 19.55 12.91 11.08
N GLY A 167 20.76 12.47 11.47
CA GLY A 167 21.54 13.09 12.53
C GLY A 167 21.25 12.65 13.96
N GLN A 168 20.53 11.55 14.19
CA GLN A 168 20.28 11.02 15.54
C GLN A 168 20.41 9.49 15.60
N PRO A 169 20.98 8.89 16.67
CA PRO A 169 21.05 7.44 16.87
C PRO A 169 19.70 6.86 17.34
N ILE A 170 18.65 7.20 16.59
CA ILE A 170 17.26 6.79 16.79
C ILE A 170 16.86 6.01 15.54
N SER A 171 16.41 4.77 15.74
CA SER A 171 15.85 3.98 14.67
C SER A 171 14.43 4.42 14.35
N CYS A 172 14.05 4.31 13.09
CA CYS A 172 12.66 4.28 12.66
C CYS A 172 12.26 2.84 12.32
N GLN A 173 10.98 2.62 12.02
CA GLN A 173 10.48 1.28 11.66
C GLN A 173 9.70 1.31 10.35
N GLY A 174 8.45 1.76 10.36
CA GLY A 174 7.62 2.01 9.18
C GLY A 174 7.53 3.49 8.85
N ALA A 175 6.79 3.84 7.80
CA ALA A 175 6.52 5.22 7.45
C ALA A 175 5.17 5.42 6.75
N ALA A 176 4.59 6.59 6.90
CA ALA A 176 3.45 7.08 6.12
C ALA A 176 3.92 8.18 5.15
N PHE A 177 3.09 8.48 4.15
CA PHE A 177 3.31 9.54 3.17
C PHE A 177 2.00 10.26 2.91
N ASP A 178 1.98 11.59 3.01
CA ASP A 178 0.73 12.35 2.82
C ASP A 178 0.56 12.93 1.40
N GLY A 179 1.55 12.71 0.53
CA GLY A 179 1.63 13.34 -0.80
C GLY A 179 2.78 14.35 -0.93
N HIS A 180 3.32 14.82 0.19
CA HIS A 180 4.46 15.76 0.25
C HIS A 180 5.51 15.31 1.28
N PHE A 181 5.09 14.98 2.49
CA PHE A 181 5.99 14.60 3.57
C PHE A 181 5.95 13.10 3.84
N ALA A 182 7.12 12.51 4.06
CA ALA A 182 7.24 11.16 4.63
C ALA A 182 7.42 11.25 6.15
N TYR A 183 6.64 10.47 6.90
CA TYR A 183 6.64 10.44 8.35
C TYR A 183 7.09 9.07 8.85
N PHE A 184 8.26 9.01 9.46
CA PHE A 184 8.88 7.78 9.90
C PHE A 184 8.49 7.46 11.35
N ALA A 185 7.92 6.27 11.56
CA ALA A 185 7.45 5.82 12.86
C ALA A 185 8.62 5.69 13.86
N PRO A 186 8.49 6.25 15.08
CA PRO A 186 9.54 6.27 16.08
C PRO A 186 9.79 4.88 16.68
N GLY A 187 11.01 4.37 16.56
CA GLY A 187 11.42 3.09 17.13
C GLY A 187 12.09 3.24 18.50
N MET A 188 13.42 3.12 18.51
CA MET A 188 14.25 2.98 19.70
C MET A 188 15.44 3.94 19.63
N HIS A 189 15.85 4.48 20.78
CA HIS A 189 17.15 5.07 21.05
C HIS A 189 18.18 3.97 21.36
N GLN A 190 19.43 4.16 20.94
CA GLN A 190 20.53 3.23 21.23
C GLN A 190 20.74 2.97 22.74
N GLU A 191 20.67 4.03 23.56
CA GLU A 191 21.00 3.95 24.99
C GLU A 191 19.76 4.00 25.90
N ASP A 192 18.73 4.76 25.49
CA ASP A 192 17.58 5.09 26.35
C ASP A 192 16.36 4.19 26.14
N GLY A 193 16.40 3.24 25.21
CA GLY A 193 15.29 2.33 24.92
C GLY A 193 14.24 2.94 24.00
N SER A 194 12.95 2.72 24.25
CA SER A 194 11.88 3.14 23.34
C SER A 194 11.82 4.66 23.12
N SER A 195 11.62 5.08 21.87
CA SER A 195 11.54 6.48 21.44
C SER A 195 10.11 6.91 21.13
N GLY A 196 9.81 8.19 21.31
CA GLY A 196 8.64 8.88 20.73
C GLY A 196 9.02 9.92 19.68
N CYS A 197 10.29 9.95 19.24
CA CYS A 197 10.80 10.95 18.30
C CYS A 197 10.43 10.60 16.86
N VAL A 198 9.44 11.28 16.30
CA VAL A 198 9.03 11.12 14.90
C VAL A 198 9.96 11.93 13.99
N LEU A 199 10.41 11.32 12.90
CA LEU A 199 11.15 12.00 11.84
C LEU A 199 10.21 12.31 10.68
N ARG A 200 10.31 13.52 10.13
CA ARG A 200 9.63 13.94 8.90
C ARG A 200 10.66 14.35 7.84
N LEU A 201 10.42 13.93 6.60
CA LEU A 201 11.16 14.34 5.41
C LEU A 201 10.23 15.14 4.48
N ASP A 202 10.69 16.30 4.00
CA ASP A 202 10.15 16.99 2.82
C ASP A 202 10.66 16.31 1.54
N THR A 203 9.79 15.61 0.80
CA THR A 203 10.22 14.88 -0.41
C THR A 203 10.35 15.77 -1.64
N GLU A 204 9.92 17.03 -1.59
CA GLU A 204 10.06 18.00 -2.68
C GLU A 204 11.35 18.84 -2.56
N ALA A 205 11.96 18.86 -1.38
CA ALA A 205 13.23 19.52 -1.12
C ALA A 205 14.45 18.65 -1.53
N ASP A 206 15.66 19.22 -1.44
CA ASP A 206 16.89 18.45 -1.68
C ASP A 206 17.07 17.43 -0.54
N PHE A 207 17.07 16.15 -0.89
CA PHE A 207 17.25 15.03 0.04
C PHE A 207 18.51 15.14 0.92
N ARG A 208 19.55 15.84 0.45
CA ARG A 208 20.80 16.04 1.21
C ARG A 208 20.83 17.31 2.05
N ASP A 209 19.84 18.19 1.91
CA ASP A 209 19.74 19.39 2.75
C ASP A 209 19.23 18.99 4.13
N GLU A 210 19.96 19.40 5.18
CA GLU A 210 19.56 19.16 6.58
C GLU A 210 18.18 19.74 6.89
N SER A 211 17.79 20.83 6.22
CA SER A 211 16.48 21.48 6.44
C SER A 211 15.29 20.68 5.88
N SER A 212 15.53 19.68 5.04
CA SER A 212 14.51 18.74 4.56
C SER A 212 14.05 17.77 5.66
N TRP A 213 14.80 17.67 6.76
CA TRP A 213 14.60 16.69 7.83
C TRP A 213 14.24 17.37 9.14
N VAL A 214 13.14 16.96 9.75
CA VAL A 214 12.66 17.54 11.01
C VAL A 214 12.30 16.44 11.99
N TRP A 215 12.83 16.55 13.21
CA TRP A 215 12.44 15.70 14.35
C TRP A 215 11.42 16.40 15.24
N HIS A 216 10.49 15.62 15.78
CA HIS A 216 9.57 16.04 16.84
C HIS A 216 9.45 14.93 17.91
N ASP A 217 9.53 15.30 19.19
CA ASP A 217 9.39 14.36 20.30
C ASP A 217 7.94 14.32 20.80
N ALA A 218 7.18 13.32 20.33
CA ALA A 218 5.80 13.12 20.73
C ALA A 218 5.66 12.22 21.97
N SER A 219 6.75 11.93 22.70
CA SER A 219 6.77 10.89 23.73
C SER A 219 5.85 11.15 24.93
N THR A 220 5.39 12.39 25.09
CA THR A 220 4.42 12.78 26.12
C THR A 220 3.29 13.59 25.50
N THR A 221 2.40 12.91 24.78
CA THR A 221 1.22 13.52 24.16
C THR A 221 -0.02 13.25 25.02
N ASP A 222 -0.83 14.29 25.27
CA ASP A 222 -2.04 14.22 26.11
C ASP A 222 -1.84 13.61 27.52
N GLY A 223 -0.62 13.68 28.05
CA GLY A 223 -0.26 13.10 29.35
C GLY A 223 -0.07 11.58 29.32
N LEU A 224 -0.02 10.96 28.14
CA LEU A 224 0.23 9.54 27.92
C LEU A 224 1.67 9.29 27.47
N ASP A 225 2.19 8.10 27.79
CA ASP A 225 3.52 7.64 27.36
C ASP A 225 3.47 7.08 25.93
N CYS A 226 3.85 7.90 24.96
CA CYS A 226 3.74 7.61 23.54
C CYS A 226 5.10 7.20 22.97
N ARG A 227 5.53 5.97 23.22
CA ARG A 227 6.83 5.45 22.75
C ARG A 227 6.71 4.09 22.07
N CYS A 228 7.65 3.80 21.18
CA CYS A 228 7.79 2.54 20.45
C CYS A 228 6.62 2.27 19.50
N TYR A 229 6.73 2.83 18.30
CA TYR A 229 5.79 2.62 17.21
C TYR A 229 6.46 1.86 16.09
N ASP A 230 5.69 1.03 15.41
CA ASP A 230 6.23 0.19 14.35
C ASP A 230 5.81 0.72 12.97
N GLY A 231 4.52 0.75 12.67
CA GLY A 231 3.98 1.22 11.40
C GLY A 231 3.32 2.58 11.49
N ALA A 232 3.07 3.17 10.33
CA ALA A 232 2.29 4.40 10.19
C ALA A 232 1.38 4.34 8.97
N VAL A 233 0.25 5.05 9.02
CA VAL A 233 -0.71 5.17 7.91
C VAL A 233 -1.27 6.58 7.85
N TYR A 234 -1.53 7.08 6.65
CA TYR A 234 -2.22 8.36 6.43
C TYR A 234 -3.68 8.12 6.03
N ASP A 235 -4.63 8.73 6.75
CA ASP A 235 -6.07 8.63 6.44
C ASP A 235 -6.57 9.79 5.56
N GLY A 236 -5.66 10.52 4.89
CA GLY A 236 -6.03 11.70 4.10
C GLY A 236 -6.19 12.98 4.88
N ARG A 237 -6.17 12.91 6.21
CA ARG A 237 -6.25 14.06 7.11
C ARG A 237 -5.27 14.00 8.26
N HIS A 238 -4.95 12.81 8.76
CA HIS A 238 -4.05 12.59 9.88
C HIS A 238 -3.12 11.41 9.59
N VAL A 239 -1.91 11.50 10.14
CA VAL A 239 -0.97 10.39 10.18
C VAL A 239 -1.14 9.66 11.51
N PHE A 240 -1.39 8.36 11.47
CA PHE A 240 -1.52 7.49 12.64
C PHE A 240 -0.28 6.62 12.79
N PHE A 241 0.12 6.37 14.04
CA PHE A 241 1.24 5.51 14.38
C PHE A 241 0.76 4.30 15.19
N ALA A 242 1.17 3.09 14.78
CA ALA A 242 0.77 1.83 15.40
C ALA A 242 1.70 1.46 16.57
N PRO A 243 1.17 1.30 17.81
CA PRO A 243 2.00 1.11 19.00
C PRO A 243 2.49 -0.33 19.16
N LEU A 244 3.80 -0.56 19.03
CA LEU A 244 4.43 -1.88 19.08
C LEU A 244 4.27 -2.58 20.44
N THR A 245 4.18 -1.81 21.51
CA THR A 245 4.07 -2.32 22.88
C THR A 245 2.63 -2.40 23.38
N GLY A 246 1.65 -2.07 22.54
CA GLY A 246 0.24 -1.97 22.93
C GLY A 246 -0.06 -0.72 23.77
N GLY A 247 0.81 0.29 23.73
CA GLY A 247 0.59 1.60 24.33
C GLY A 247 -0.46 2.45 23.59
N PRO A 248 -0.51 3.76 23.86
CA PRO A 248 -1.42 4.70 23.21
C PRO A 248 -1.25 4.75 21.70
N VAL A 249 -2.34 4.88 20.96
CA VAL A 249 -2.27 5.24 19.54
C VAL A 249 -1.99 6.74 19.45
N LEU A 250 -0.99 7.11 18.65
CA LEU A 250 -0.62 8.51 18.38
C LEU A 250 -1.14 8.91 16.99
N ARG A 251 -1.61 10.15 16.85
CA ARG A 251 -1.86 10.76 15.55
C ARG A 251 -1.31 12.19 15.45
N TYR A 252 -1.04 12.63 14.23
CA TYR A 252 -0.61 13.97 13.86
C TYR A 252 -1.54 14.56 12.77
N ASP A 253 -1.85 15.85 12.84
CA ASP A 253 -2.54 16.63 11.80
C ASP A 253 -1.53 17.38 10.90
N PRO A 254 -1.30 16.94 9.65
CA PRO A 254 -0.44 17.64 8.68
C PRO A 254 -0.90 19.04 8.29
N GLY A 255 -2.13 19.45 8.65
CA GLY A 255 -2.62 20.82 8.47
C GLY A 255 -1.97 21.84 9.41
N ASP A 256 -1.36 21.40 10.50
CA ASP A 256 -0.66 22.22 11.49
C ASP A 256 0.87 22.01 11.45
N ASP A 257 1.62 22.88 12.13
CA ASP A 257 3.09 22.77 12.18
C ASP A 257 3.51 21.46 12.89
N PHE A 258 4.38 20.68 12.24
CA PHE A 258 4.86 19.39 12.74
C PHE A 258 5.52 19.47 14.11
N GLN A 259 6.13 20.62 14.44
CA GLN A 259 6.78 20.83 15.73
C GLN A 259 5.85 21.45 16.80
N ASP A 260 4.59 21.80 16.49
CA ASP A 260 3.64 22.27 17.48
C ASP A 260 2.97 21.09 18.19
N ASP A 261 3.17 20.96 19.50
CA ASP A 261 2.55 19.92 20.35
C ASP A 261 1.01 19.88 20.21
N ARG A 262 0.36 20.98 19.78
CA ARG A 262 -1.09 21.02 19.55
C ARG A 262 -1.56 20.24 18.33
N ALA A 263 -0.67 19.93 17.39
CA ALA A 263 -0.97 19.16 16.19
C ALA A 263 -1.03 17.65 16.46
N TRP A 264 -0.74 17.22 17.69
CA TRP A 264 -0.61 15.83 18.09
C TRP A 264 -1.68 15.45 19.10
N GLU A 265 -2.22 14.25 18.95
CA GLU A 265 -3.20 13.67 19.88
C GLU A 265 -2.87 12.21 20.18
N ALA A 266 -3.17 11.77 21.39
CA ALA A 266 -3.01 10.38 21.81
C ALA A 266 -4.31 9.77 22.37
N PHE A 267 -4.60 8.54 21.95
CA PHE A 267 -5.74 7.78 22.44
C PHE A 267 -5.28 6.70 23.44
N ASP A 268 -5.88 6.69 24.63
CA ASP A 268 -5.63 5.69 25.66
C ASP A 268 -6.29 4.35 25.31
N THR A 269 -5.48 3.43 24.79
CA THR A 269 -5.90 2.10 24.38
C THR A 269 -6.27 1.18 25.54
N SER A 270 -5.96 1.54 26.79
CA SER A 270 -6.40 0.78 27.97
C SER A 270 -7.93 0.76 28.13
N LEU A 271 -8.63 1.66 27.44
CA LEU A 271 -10.08 1.71 27.33
C LEU A 271 -10.64 0.60 26.42
N LEU A 272 -9.81 -0.05 25.61
CA LEU A 272 -10.21 -1.06 24.63
C LEU A 272 -9.88 -2.48 25.13
N PRO A 273 -10.89 -3.34 25.35
CA PRO A 273 -10.65 -4.71 25.79
C PRO A 273 -9.80 -5.49 24.78
N GLY A 274 -8.69 -6.05 25.26
CA GLY A 274 -7.84 -6.93 24.47
C GLY A 274 -7.00 -6.22 23.41
N PHE A 275 -6.91 -4.89 23.42
CA PHE A 275 -5.89 -4.16 22.66
C PHE A 275 -4.50 -4.59 23.14
N GLY A 276 -3.58 -4.71 22.19
CA GLY A 276 -2.22 -5.18 22.46
C GLY A 276 -1.25 -4.65 21.40
N ALA A 277 -0.08 -5.27 21.32
CA ALA A 277 0.97 -4.91 20.38
C ALA A 277 0.48 -4.87 18.93
N CYS A 278 0.68 -3.74 18.26
CA CYS A 278 0.39 -3.58 16.84
C CYS A 278 1.64 -3.21 16.06
N VAL A 279 1.83 -3.83 14.89
CA VAL A 279 2.92 -3.46 14.00
C VAL A 279 2.43 -2.50 12.93
N GLY A 280 1.53 -2.94 12.05
CA GLY A 280 0.99 -2.11 10.99
C GLY A 280 -0.32 -1.40 11.32
N ALA A 281 -0.70 -0.50 10.43
CA ALA A 281 -2.08 -0.07 10.26
C ALA A 281 -2.42 0.03 8.76
N VAL A 282 -3.70 -0.11 8.42
CA VAL A 282 -4.21 0.05 7.05
C VAL A 282 -5.51 0.83 7.06
N PHE A 283 -5.74 1.66 6.05
CA PHE A 283 -6.93 2.48 5.92
C PHE A 283 -7.80 2.00 4.75
N ASP A 284 -9.12 1.86 4.96
CA ASP A 284 -10.05 1.40 3.92
C ASP A 284 -10.86 2.52 3.24
N GLY A 285 -10.65 3.78 3.63
CA GLY A 285 -11.46 4.92 3.21
C GLY A 285 -12.38 5.49 4.28
N GLN A 286 -12.59 4.76 5.39
CA GLN A 286 -13.31 5.23 6.57
C GLN A 286 -12.68 4.77 7.89
N PHE A 287 -12.17 3.54 7.95
CA PHE A 287 -11.63 2.96 9.17
C PHE A 287 -10.13 2.73 9.06
N VAL A 288 -9.40 3.09 10.12
CA VAL A 288 -8.01 2.66 10.33
C VAL A 288 -8.04 1.34 11.10
N TYR A 289 -7.46 0.28 10.55
CA TYR A 289 -7.33 -1.04 11.18
C TYR A 289 -5.92 -1.22 11.71
N PHE A 290 -5.78 -1.54 12.99
CA PHE A 290 -4.51 -1.81 13.65
C PHE A 290 -4.21 -3.31 13.60
N VAL A 291 -3.01 -3.66 13.12
CA VAL A 291 -2.60 -5.04 12.80
C VAL A 291 -2.02 -5.72 14.05
N PRO A 292 -2.62 -6.82 14.55
CA PRO A 292 -2.20 -7.41 15.82
C PRO A 292 -0.99 -8.33 15.69
N TYR A 293 0.10 -7.98 16.39
CA TYR A 293 1.43 -8.59 16.21
C TYR A 293 1.54 -10.05 16.63
N ALA A 294 1.05 -10.36 17.82
CA ALA A 294 1.23 -11.66 18.49
C ALA A 294 -0.05 -12.09 19.24
N HIS A 295 -1.21 -11.60 18.79
CA HIS A 295 -2.52 -11.91 19.33
C HIS A 295 -3.59 -11.84 18.24
N GLY A 296 -4.84 -12.18 18.56
CA GLY A 296 -5.95 -12.26 17.61
C GLY A 296 -6.90 -11.05 17.56
N THR A 297 -6.74 -10.08 18.47
CA THR A 297 -7.63 -8.91 18.52
C THR A 297 -7.27 -7.87 17.47
N VAL A 298 -8.10 -7.71 16.45
CA VAL A 298 -8.03 -6.60 15.50
C VAL A 298 -8.86 -5.44 16.04
N VAL A 299 -8.30 -4.23 16.03
CA VAL A 299 -9.01 -3.01 16.42
C VAL A 299 -9.11 -2.08 15.23
N ARG A 300 -10.27 -1.43 15.08
CA ARG A 300 -10.45 -0.36 14.10
C ARG A 300 -10.98 0.92 14.73
N TYR A 301 -10.61 2.05 14.16
CA TYR A 301 -11.08 3.39 14.50
C TYR A 301 -11.91 3.96 13.36
N ASP A 302 -13.10 4.51 13.64
CA ASP A 302 -13.91 5.25 12.67
C ASP A 302 -13.43 6.70 12.56
N THR A 303 -12.84 7.06 11.42
CA THR A 303 -12.26 8.40 11.24
C THR A 303 -13.33 9.49 11.07
N ALA A 304 -14.61 9.14 10.96
CA ALA A 304 -15.71 10.10 10.99
C ALA A 304 -16.07 10.56 12.43
N LEU A 305 -15.57 9.87 13.46
CA LEU A 305 -15.89 10.13 14.85
C LEU A 305 -14.69 10.70 15.62
N SER A 306 -14.91 11.12 16.87
CA SER A 306 -13.86 11.71 17.71
C SER A 306 -12.78 10.70 18.07
N PHE A 307 -11.50 11.03 17.87
CA PHE A 307 -10.37 10.12 18.13
C PHE A 307 -10.25 9.73 19.59
N VAL A 308 -10.47 10.69 20.49
CA VAL A 308 -10.36 10.47 21.94
C VAL A 308 -11.59 9.80 22.57
N ASP A 309 -12.64 9.56 21.79
CA ASP A 309 -13.85 8.89 22.28
C ASP A 309 -13.75 7.38 22.05
N ALA A 310 -13.82 6.59 23.13
CA ALA A 310 -13.72 5.14 23.06
C ALA A 310 -14.83 4.49 22.21
N ASP A 311 -15.99 5.13 22.09
CA ASP A 311 -17.11 4.63 21.25
C ASP A 311 -16.82 4.74 19.75
N SER A 312 -15.78 5.49 19.35
CA SER A 312 -15.29 5.57 17.97
C SER A 312 -14.46 4.36 17.54
N TRP A 313 -14.16 3.45 18.48
CA TRP A 313 -13.29 2.31 18.28
C TRP A 313 -14.08 1.02 18.41
N THR A 314 -13.66 0.00 17.67
CA THR A 314 -14.26 -1.34 17.79
C THR A 314 -13.16 -2.39 17.78
N ALA A 315 -13.20 -3.29 18.76
CA ALA A 315 -12.33 -4.46 18.82
C ALA A 315 -13.09 -5.72 18.36
N CYS A 316 -12.41 -6.59 17.63
CA CYS A 316 -12.90 -7.89 17.23
C CYS A 316 -11.79 -8.93 17.42
N THR A 317 -12.11 -10.05 18.05
CA THR A 317 -11.24 -11.23 18.09
C THR A 317 -11.91 -12.33 17.28
N PRO A 318 -11.56 -12.53 15.99
CA PRO A 318 -12.23 -13.51 15.13
C PRO A 318 -12.10 -14.95 15.65
N GLY A 319 -11.02 -15.25 16.38
CA GLY A 319 -10.76 -16.56 16.98
C GLY A 319 -10.47 -17.61 15.92
N ASN A 320 -11.24 -18.69 15.93
CA ASN A 320 -11.14 -19.74 14.92
C ASN A 320 -11.98 -19.38 13.69
N VAL A 321 -11.32 -19.11 12.56
CA VAL A 321 -11.95 -18.79 11.28
C VAL A 321 -11.57 -19.88 10.29
N ASP A 322 -12.56 -20.46 9.60
CA ASP A 322 -12.36 -21.56 8.65
C ASP A 322 -11.53 -22.75 9.19
N GLY A 323 -11.60 -23.01 10.50
CA GLY A 323 -10.85 -24.09 11.16
C GLY A 323 -9.43 -23.72 11.59
N LEU A 324 -9.02 -22.45 11.41
CA LEU A 324 -7.68 -21.96 11.71
C LEU A 324 -7.71 -20.96 12.88
N GLU A 325 -6.83 -21.16 13.86
CA GLU A 325 -6.57 -20.15 14.89
C GLU A 325 -5.88 -18.94 14.24
N CYS A 326 -6.56 -17.79 14.26
CA CYS A 326 -6.13 -16.57 13.59
C CYS A 326 -5.59 -15.54 14.60
N CYS A 327 -4.27 -15.46 14.66
CA CYS A 327 -3.51 -14.49 15.44
C CYS A 327 -2.17 -14.24 14.76
N GLY A 328 -1.46 -13.18 15.17
CA GLY A 328 -0.05 -13.05 14.84
C GLY A 328 0.24 -12.50 13.44
N TYR A 329 0.03 -11.21 13.25
CA TYR A 329 0.15 -10.52 11.97
C TYR A 329 0.99 -9.27 12.08
N ASP A 330 1.70 -8.93 11.01
CA ASP A 330 2.73 -7.88 11.08
C ASP A 330 2.42 -6.75 10.09
N GLY A 331 1.93 -7.09 8.90
CA GLY A 331 1.34 -6.13 7.97
C GLY A 331 -0.11 -6.41 7.61
N ALA A 332 -0.74 -5.47 6.88
CA ALA A 332 -2.01 -5.70 6.22
C ALA A 332 -2.08 -4.90 4.90
N SER A 333 -2.97 -5.30 4.00
CA SER A 333 -3.25 -4.59 2.74
C SER A 333 -4.75 -4.53 2.50
N PHE A 334 -5.21 -3.47 1.83
CA PHE A 334 -6.58 -3.27 1.41
C PHE A 334 -6.67 -3.31 -0.13
N ASP A 335 -7.46 -4.23 -0.67
CA ASP A 335 -7.60 -4.40 -2.13
C ASP A 335 -8.77 -3.60 -2.74
N GLY A 336 -9.45 -2.80 -1.93
CA GLY A 336 -10.68 -2.10 -2.28
C GLY A 336 -11.93 -2.69 -1.62
N ARG A 337 -11.87 -3.93 -1.10
CA ARG A 337 -12.96 -4.57 -0.34
C ARG A 337 -12.48 -5.37 0.87
N TRP A 338 -11.36 -6.06 0.75
CA TRP A 338 -10.85 -6.94 1.79
C TRP A 338 -9.65 -6.29 2.46
N VAL A 339 -9.69 -6.20 3.79
CA VAL A 339 -8.46 -6.01 4.58
C VAL A 339 -7.85 -7.38 4.81
N THR A 340 -6.64 -7.60 4.28
CA THR A 340 -5.91 -8.86 4.36
C THR A 340 -4.69 -8.72 5.25
N PHE A 341 -4.60 -9.52 6.31
CA PHE A 341 -3.54 -9.50 7.31
C PHE A 341 -2.41 -10.48 6.95
N ILE A 342 -1.17 -10.02 7.04
CA ILE A 342 0.05 -10.71 6.60
C ILE A 342 0.54 -11.63 7.73
N PRO A 343 0.66 -12.94 7.51
CA PRO A 343 0.95 -13.91 8.58
C PRO A 343 2.40 -13.81 9.07
N PHE A 344 2.57 -13.71 10.39
CA PHE A 344 3.88 -13.61 11.01
C PHE A 344 4.10 -14.71 12.05
N TRP A 345 3.71 -14.45 13.30
CA TRP A 345 4.03 -15.27 14.46
C TRP A 345 2.94 -15.17 15.53
N ASP A 346 2.53 -16.29 16.10
CA ASP A 346 1.42 -16.35 17.07
C ASP A 346 1.76 -16.00 18.52
N GLY A 347 3.00 -15.62 18.81
CA GLY A 347 3.40 -15.18 20.14
C GLY A 347 3.88 -16.30 21.09
N GLU A 348 3.78 -17.58 20.70
CA GLU A 348 4.12 -18.68 21.61
C GLU A 348 5.63 -18.86 21.78
N SER A 349 6.35 -19.04 20.67
CA SER A 349 7.81 -19.15 20.67
C SER A 349 8.37 -18.86 19.28
N THR A 350 9.59 -18.31 19.24
CA THR A 350 10.33 -18.09 17.99
C THR A 350 10.83 -19.38 17.35
N THR A 351 10.70 -20.52 18.04
CA THR A 351 11.12 -21.85 17.56
C THR A 351 10.11 -22.52 16.64
N ASP A 352 8.83 -22.20 16.78
CA ASP A 352 7.72 -22.94 16.14
C ASP A 352 6.47 -22.09 15.85
N GLY A 353 6.39 -20.84 16.29
CA GLY A 353 5.20 -20.02 16.11
C GLY A 353 5.07 -19.32 14.75
N PHE A 354 6.09 -19.33 13.87
CA PHE A 354 5.96 -18.71 12.54
C PHE A 354 4.99 -19.51 11.67
N HIS A 355 4.06 -18.82 11.00
CA HIS A 355 2.99 -19.47 10.24
C HIS A 355 2.66 -18.76 8.92
N ALA A 356 1.83 -19.41 8.09
CA ALA A 356 1.33 -18.90 6.81
C ALA A 356 -0.21 -18.76 6.79
N ARG A 357 -0.84 -18.75 7.97
CA ARG A 357 -2.29 -18.57 8.14
C ARG A 357 -2.70 -17.13 7.83
N LEU A 358 -3.26 -16.90 6.65
CA LEU A 358 -3.85 -15.63 6.24
C LEU A 358 -5.21 -15.43 6.91
N LEU A 359 -5.51 -14.19 7.29
CA LEU A 359 -6.83 -13.74 7.70
C LEU A 359 -7.23 -12.55 6.83
N ARG A 360 -8.50 -12.48 6.42
CA ARG A 360 -9.04 -11.28 5.77
C ARG A 360 -10.47 -10.95 6.23
N TYR A 361 -10.79 -9.67 6.20
CA TYR A 361 -12.09 -9.10 6.59
C TYR A 361 -12.78 -8.42 5.40
N ASP A 362 -14.07 -8.71 5.20
CA ASP A 362 -14.93 -8.08 4.19
C ASP A 362 -15.47 -6.75 4.73
N THR A 363 -14.98 -5.60 4.22
CA THR A 363 -15.39 -4.28 4.70
C THR A 363 -16.84 -3.95 4.40
N THR A 364 -17.50 -4.73 3.54
CA THR A 364 -18.95 -4.60 3.24
C THR A 364 -19.85 -5.27 4.28
N ARG A 365 -19.27 -5.96 5.28
CA ARG A 365 -20.01 -6.73 6.30
C ARG A 365 -19.72 -6.22 7.72
N PRO A 366 -20.57 -6.54 8.72
CA PRO A 366 -20.34 -6.11 10.10
C PRO A 366 -19.01 -6.62 10.66
N PHE A 367 -18.19 -5.73 11.24
CA PHE A 367 -16.83 -6.06 11.71
C PHE A 367 -16.76 -7.20 12.73
N THR A 368 -17.76 -7.29 13.62
CA THR A 368 -17.82 -8.33 14.65
C THR A 368 -18.61 -9.58 14.21
N GLY A 369 -19.11 -9.62 12.97
CA GLY A 369 -19.83 -10.78 12.42
C GLY A 369 -18.84 -11.87 12.02
N THR A 370 -19.10 -13.12 12.41
CA THR A 370 -18.19 -14.25 12.09
C THR A 370 -18.15 -14.54 10.60
N GLU A 371 -19.22 -14.26 9.87
CA GLU A 371 -19.33 -14.39 8.42
C GLU A 371 -18.55 -13.32 7.64
N SER A 372 -18.01 -12.31 8.32
CA SER A 372 -17.23 -11.24 7.71
C SER A 372 -15.76 -11.59 7.52
N TRP A 373 -15.32 -12.70 8.11
CA TRP A 373 -13.93 -13.12 8.14
C TRP A 373 -13.72 -14.38 7.32
N GLN A 374 -12.55 -14.48 6.70
CA GLN A 374 -12.10 -15.68 6.01
C GLN A 374 -10.63 -15.95 6.33
N ALA A 375 -10.27 -17.22 6.41
CA ALA A 375 -8.89 -17.61 6.67
C ALA A 375 -8.46 -18.76 5.76
N THR A 376 -7.15 -18.84 5.51
CA THR A 376 -6.57 -19.93 4.72
C THR A 376 -5.10 -20.12 5.11
N ASP A 377 -4.64 -21.37 5.13
CA ASP A 377 -3.23 -21.68 5.38
C ASP A 377 -2.44 -21.79 4.07
N GLY A 378 -1.58 -20.80 3.81
CA GLY A 378 -0.69 -20.77 2.66
C GLY A 378 0.33 -21.90 2.64
N LYS A 379 0.64 -22.53 3.78
CA LYS A 379 1.62 -23.63 3.88
C LYS A 379 1.19 -24.85 3.08
N ALA A 380 -0.10 -25.17 3.12
CA ALA A 380 -0.67 -26.30 2.40
C ALA A 380 -0.88 -26.02 0.90
N LEU A 381 -1.03 -24.75 0.52
CA LEU A 381 -1.45 -24.36 -0.82
C LEU A 381 -0.30 -24.00 -1.76
N ALA A 382 0.86 -23.58 -1.23
CA ALA A 382 2.03 -23.22 -2.04
C ALA A 382 3.36 -23.70 -1.41
N PRO A 383 3.59 -25.02 -1.24
CA PRO A 383 4.85 -25.51 -0.71
C PRO A 383 6.02 -25.32 -1.71
N PRO A 384 7.24 -24.99 -1.25
CA PRO A 384 7.62 -24.74 0.13
C PRO A 384 7.16 -23.35 0.60
N ASN A 385 6.45 -23.30 1.73
CA ASN A 385 6.06 -22.06 2.38
C ASN A 385 6.31 -22.21 3.90
N PRO A 386 7.40 -21.62 4.42
CA PRO A 386 7.78 -21.78 5.82
C PRO A 386 6.91 -20.96 6.79
N GLY A 387 6.06 -20.04 6.30
CA GLY A 387 5.47 -18.99 7.13
C GLY A 387 6.47 -17.88 7.47
N GLY A 388 6.04 -16.93 8.29
CA GLY A 388 6.92 -15.84 8.77
C GLY A 388 7.17 -14.77 7.73
N PHE A 389 6.11 -14.01 7.46
CA PHE A 389 6.13 -12.83 6.60
C PHE A 389 5.85 -11.59 7.46
N ASN A 390 6.51 -10.49 7.15
CA ASN A 390 6.46 -9.31 8.00
C ASN A 390 5.50 -8.27 7.37
N GLY A 391 5.98 -7.44 6.44
CA GLY A 391 5.16 -6.56 5.60
C GLY A 391 4.86 -7.13 4.20
N GLY A 392 4.35 -6.28 3.33
CA GLY A 392 4.04 -6.66 1.95
C GLY A 392 3.64 -5.47 1.09
N ALA A 393 3.57 -5.70 -0.22
CA ALA A 393 3.17 -4.72 -1.21
C ALA A 393 1.96 -5.23 -2.00
N PHE A 394 1.10 -4.32 -2.45
CA PHE A 394 -0.04 -4.64 -3.31
C PHE A 394 0.10 -3.87 -4.62
N ASP A 395 0.00 -4.56 -5.75
CA ASP A 395 0.12 -3.95 -7.08
C ASP A 395 -1.24 -3.57 -7.72
N GLY A 396 -2.34 -3.85 -7.02
CA GLY A 396 -3.71 -3.71 -7.54
C GLY A 396 -4.44 -5.03 -7.77
N ARG A 397 -3.72 -6.16 -7.83
CA ARG A 397 -4.29 -7.52 -7.95
C ARG A 397 -3.61 -8.53 -7.04
N PHE A 398 -2.29 -8.43 -6.90
CA PHE A 398 -1.48 -9.37 -6.17
C PHE A 398 -0.94 -8.73 -4.90
N LEU A 399 -1.11 -9.42 -3.78
CA LEU A 399 -0.41 -9.12 -2.53
C LEU A 399 0.89 -9.92 -2.48
N TYR A 400 2.02 -9.24 -2.34
CA TYR A 400 3.36 -9.79 -2.22
C TYR A 400 3.84 -9.67 -0.77
N MET A 401 4.17 -10.78 -0.14
CA MET A 401 4.55 -10.81 1.28
C MET A 401 6.06 -10.95 1.40
N ALA A 402 6.67 -10.03 2.16
CA ALA A 402 8.11 -9.96 2.35
C ALA A 402 8.60 -11.17 3.19
N PRO A 403 9.57 -11.95 2.70
CA PRO A 403 10.01 -13.15 3.38
C PRO A 403 10.98 -12.81 4.50
N TRP A 404 10.68 -13.24 5.73
CA TRP A 404 11.52 -12.96 6.88
C TRP A 404 12.29 -14.20 7.34
N ARG A 405 11.70 -15.04 8.20
CA ARG A 405 12.41 -16.15 8.83
C ARG A 405 11.54 -17.35 9.10
N ARG A 406 12.17 -18.51 9.09
CA ARG A 406 11.55 -19.80 9.43
C ARG A 406 11.71 -20.12 10.91
N ASN A 407 10.86 -21.02 11.37
CA ASN A 407 11.01 -21.73 12.64
C ASN A 407 12.37 -22.43 12.73
N ASP A 408 13.10 -22.23 13.83
CA ASP A 408 14.37 -22.89 14.11
C ASP A 408 14.43 -23.35 15.59
N PRO A 409 14.68 -24.65 15.88
CA PRO A 409 14.73 -25.16 17.26
C PRO A 409 15.80 -24.55 18.16
N SER A 410 16.86 -23.97 17.60
CA SER A 410 17.90 -23.27 18.36
C SER A 410 17.48 -21.85 18.78
N GLY A 411 16.43 -21.31 18.15
CA GLY A 411 16.01 -19.92 18.30
C GLY A 411 16.86 -18.92 17.51
N GLU A 412 17.89 -19.39 16.78
CA GLU A 412 18.68 -18.54 15.88
C GLU A 412 17.83 -18.00 14.72
N ILE A 413 18.20 -16.83 14.22
CA ILE A 413 17.60 -16.30 13.00
C ILE A 413 18.00 -17.21 11.84
N ARG A 414 16.99 -17.77 11.17
CA ARG A 414 17.14 -18.46 9.88
C ARG A 414 16.27 -17.78 8.85
N ALA A 415 16.86 -16.87 8.09
CA ALA A 415 16.15 -16.14 7.08
C ALA A 415 15.80 -17.03 5.87
N HIS A 416 14.81 -16.62 5.08
CA HIS A 416 14.53 -17.25 3.79
C HIS A 416 14.21 -16.20 2.72
N GLY A 417 14.25 -16.62 1.45
CA GLY A 417 13.87 -15.79 0.30
C GLY A 417 12.53 -16.19 -0.34
N GLN A 418 11.76 -17.08 0.30
CA GLN A 418 10.48 -17.57 -0.20
C GLN A 418 9.40 -16.47 -0.19
N VAL A 419 9.32 -15.65 -1.25
CA VAL A 419 8.28 -14.64 -1.40
C VAL A 419 6.96 -15.33 -1.68
N LEU A 420 5.92 -15.02 -0.89
CA LEU A 420 4.57 -15.51 -1.10
C LEU A 420 3.74 -14.44 -1.80
N ARG A 421 3.00 -14.85 -2.84
CA ARG A 421 2.07 -14.00 -3.58
C ARG A 421 0.66 -14.55 -3.50
N LEU A 422 -0.32 -13.71 -3.18
CA LEU A 422 -1.75 -14.02 -3.22
C LEU A 422 -2.42 -13.27 -4.37
N ASP A 423 -3.18 -13.98 -5.21
CA ASP A 423 -4.09 -13.38 -6.20
C ASP A 423 -5.42 -13.01 -5.54
N THR A 424 -5.75 -11.72 -5.50
CA THR A 424 -6.99 -11.23 -4.85
C THR A 424 -8.16 -11.11 -5.81
N ALA A 425 -7.94 -11.25 -7.12
CA ALA A 425 -8.96 -11.07 -8.14
C ALA A 425 -9.70 -12.38 -8.51
N ALA A 426 -10.96 -12.24 -8.90
CA ALA A 426 -11.69 -13.32 -9.57
C ALA A 426 -11.13 -13.54 -11.01
N PRO A 427 -11.20 -14.76 -11.58
CA PRO A 427 -10.62 -15.09 -12.89
C PRO A 427 -11.06 -14.21 -14.07
N ASP A 428 -12.29 -13.70 -14.05
CA ASP A 428 -12.88 -12.91 -15.13
C ASP A 428 -12.80 -11.40 -14.91
N SER A 429 -12.01 -10.96 -13.92
CA SER A 429 -11.77 -9.53 -13.68
C SER A 429 -10.99 -8.94 -14.86
N SER A 430 -11.43 -7.77 -15.33
CA SER A 430 -10.93 -7.14 -16.56
C SER A 430 -10.22 -5.83 -16.25
N PHE A 431 -10.91 -4.82 -15.73
CA PHE A 431 -10.28 -3.52 -15.47
C PHE A 431 -10.93 -2.77 -14.31
N GLN A 432 -10.20 -1.79 -13.79
CA GLN A 432 -10.72 -0.76 -12.89
C GLN A 432 -10.19 0.61 -13.30
N LEU A 433 -11.09 1.58 -13.47
CA LEU A 433 -10.75 3.00 -13.54
C LEU A 433 -11.07 3.64 -12.19
N ARG A 434 -10.04 4.11 -11.50
CA ARG A 434 -10.12 4.65 -10.14
C ARG A 434 -9.81 6.14 -10.16
N TRP A 435 -10.64 6.93 -9.48
CA TRP A 435 -10.32 8.32 -9.17
C TRP A 435 -9.24 8.42 -8.11
N MET A 436 -9.27 7.54 -7.11
CA MET A 436 -8.22 7.42 -6.11
C MET A 436 -7.96 5.95 -5.84
N ASP A 437 -6.68 5.62 -5.75
CA ASP A 437 -6.18 4.36 -5.25
C ASP A 437 -5.51 4.59 -3.89
N CYS A 438 -5.47 3.54 -3.08
CA CYS A 438 -4.85 3.60 -1.76
C CYS A 438 -3.32 3.54 -1.87
N GLY A 439 -2.66 4.50 -1.25
CA GLY A 439 -1.20 4.56 -1.15
C GLY A 439 -0.63 3.64 -0.08
N HIS A 440 -1.37 3.39 1.01
CA HIS A 440 -0.86 2.62 2.16
C HIS A 440 -1.33 1.17 2.10
N ASN A 441 -0.48 0.32 1.53
CA ASN A 441 -0.64 -1.13 1.54
C ASN A 441 0.63 -1.78 2.10
N GLY A 442 0.46 -2.49 3.21
CA GLY A 442 1.54 -3.08 4.00
C GLY A 442 1.69 -2.36 5.34
N GLY A 443 1.83 -3.09 6.44
CA GLY A 443 2.05 -2.46 7.76
C GLY A 443 3.32 -1.62 7.87
N LEU A 444 4.22 -1.77 6.89
CA LEU A 444 5.55 -1.16 6.79
C LEU A 444 5.83 -0.66 5.35
N GLY A 445 4.77 -0.28 4.65
CA GLY A 445 4.77 0.16 3.25
C GLY A 445 3.80 1.32 3.04
N GLY A 446 4.21 2.36 2.31
CA GLY A 446 3.31 3.44 1.89
C GLY A 446 3.71 4.02 0.54
N SER A 447 2.76 4.50 -0.24
CA SER A 447 2.99 5.19 -1.51
C SER A 447 2.08 6.41 -1.64
N VAL A 448 2.33 7.23 -2.67
CA VAL A 448 1.41 8.31 -3.04
C VAL A 448 0.11 7.71 -3.54
N PRO A 449 -1.03 8.09 -2.95
CA PRO A 449 -2.29 7.76 -3.55
C PRO A 449 -2.56 8.61 -4.80
N GLY A 450 -3.46 8.16 -5.66
CA GLY A 450 -3.87 8.94 -6.82
C GLY A 450 -4.76 8.16 -7.79
N PRO A 451 -5.23 8.83 -8.85
CA PRO A 451 -5.97 8.17 -9.93
C PRO A 451 -5.15 7.03 -10.55
N ALA A 452 -5.85 5.94 -10.88
CA ALA A 452 -5.24 4.74 -11.38
C ALA A 452 -6.11 4.06 -12.44
N PHE A 453 -5.46 3.40 -13.40
CA PHE A 453 -6.11 2.50 -14.33
C PHE A 453 -5.43 1.13 -14.29
N LEU A 454 -6.21 0.14 -13.86
CA LEU A 454 -5.78 -1.24 -13.71
C LEU A 454 -6.37 -2.06 -14.84
N VAL A 455 -5.53 -2.80 -15.57
CA VAL A 455 -5.95 -3.68 -16.66
C VAL A 455 -5.41 -5.07 -16.40
N ASN A 456 -6.32 -6.01 -16.16
CA ASN A 456 -5.99 -7.39 -16.01
C ASN A 456 -5.72 -8.00 -17.39
N CYS A 457 -4.49 -8.43 -17.63
CA CYS A 457 -4.11 -9.15 -18.84
C CYS A 457 -3.94 -10.64 -18.55
N ARG A 458 -3.95 -11.46 -19.59
CA ARG A 458 -3.78 -12.92 -19.43
C ARG A 458 -2.46 -13.29 -18.76
N GLU A 459 -1.41 -12.53 -19.05
CA GLU A 459 -0.09 -12.73 -18.48
C GLU A 459 0.04 -12.09 -17.08
N GLY A 460 -0.87 -11.19 -16.70
CA GLY A 460 -1.01 -10.58 -15.37
C GLY A 460 -1.40 -9.10 -15.44
N LEU A 461 -1.25 -8.36 -14.34
CA LEU A 461 -1.75 -6.98 -14.24
C LEU A 461 -0.86 -5.98 -14.99
N VAL A 462 -1.49 -4.96 -15.59
CA VAL A 462 -0.87 -3.68 -15.93
C VAL A 462 -1.53 -2.61 -15.07
N CYS A 463 -0.74 -1.89 -14.29
CA CYS A 463 -1.20 -0.79 -13.43
C CYS A 463 -0.52 0.50 -13.89
N VAL A 464 -1.32 1.54 -14.17
CA VAL A 464 -0.82 2.89 -14.42
C VAL A 464 -1.43 3.83 -13.39
N GLN A 465 -0.58 4.59 -12.71
CA GLN A 465 -0.98 5.49 -11.62
C GLN A 465 -0.43 6.89 -11.88
N ALA A 466 -1.18 7.91 -11.46
CA ALA A 466 -0.75 9.30 -11.61
C ALA A 466 0.31 9.72 -10.57
N HIS A 467 0.37 9.03 -9.41
CA HIS A 467 1.16 9.41 -8.23
C HIS A 467 1.00 10.89 -7.85
N ALA A 468 -0.24 11.38 -7.95
CA ALA A 468 -0.57 12.77 -7.71
C ALA A 468 -2.01 12.87 -7.21
N THR A 469 -2.25 13.88 -6.39
CA THR A 469 -3.58 14.23 -5.89
C THR A 469 -4.20 15.31 -6.76
N PHE A 470 -5.52 15.27 -6.90
CA PHE A 470 -6.28 16.21 -7.73
C PHE A 470 -7.38 16.87 -6.89
N GLY A 471 -7.73 18.11 -7.23
CA GLY A 471 -8.71 18.90 -6.49
C GLY A 471 -10.15 18.37 -6.60
N ALA A 472 -11.05 18.96 -5.83
CA ALA A 472 -12.49 18.73 -5.97
C ALA A 472 -13.05 19.43 -7.22
N GLY A 473 -14.22 18.98 -7.69
CA GLY A 473 -14.93 19.56 -8.83
C GLY A 473 -15.12 18.58 -9.99
N TRP A 474 -15.37 19.13 -11.18
CA TRP A 474 -15.61 18.34 -12.39
C TRP A 474 -14.31 17.90 -13.05
N HIS A 475 -14.20 16.60 -13.32
CA HIS A 475 -13.07 16.01 -14.02
C HIS A 475 -13.53 15.07 -15.14
N HIS A 476 -12.75 15.04 -16.22
CA HIS A 476 -12.76 13.95 -17.19
C HIS A 476 -11.58 13.03 -16.89
N VAL A 477 -11.86 11.74 -16.73
CA VAL A 477 -10.83 10.72 -16.45
C VAL A 477 -10.98 9.62 -17.47
N ALA A 478 -9.88 9.19 -18.07
CA ALA A 478 -9.90 8.10 -19.03
C ALA A 478 -8.71 7.16 -18.87
N GLY A 479 -9.00 5.86 -18.91
CA GLY A 479 -8.01 4.79 -19.07
C GLY A 479 -8.06 4.29 -20.51
N ILE A 480 -6.91 4.24 -21.17
CA ILE A 480 -6.77 3.68 -22.52
C ILE A 480 -5.86 2.47 -22.41
N TYR A 481 -6.27 1.34 -22.98
CA TYR A 481 -5.44 0.16 -23.08
C TYR A 481 -5.28 -0.28 -24.54
N ASP A 482 -4.07 -0.67 -24.87
CA ASP A 482 -3.72 -1.32 -26.13
C ASP A 482 -2.71 -2.43 -25.85
N SER A 483 -2.89 -3.60 -26.45
CA SER A 483 -2.03 -4.75 -26.20
C SER A 483 -0.57 -4.53 -26.63
N ASP A 484 -0.33 -3.64 -27.59
CA ASP A 484 1.00 -3.35 -28.13
C ASP A 484 1.61 -2.11 -27.46
N ASP A 485 0.83 -1.04 -27.26
CA ASP A 485 1.33 0.22 -26.70
C ASP A 485 1.17 0.36 -25.19
N GLY A 486 0.35 -0.48 -24.57
CA GLY A 486 0.11 -0.51 -23.12
C GLY A 486 -1.02 0.38 -22.62
N ALA A 487 -0.92 0.76 -21.35
CA ALA A 487 -1.92 1.54 -20.64
C ALA A 487 -1.54 3.02 -20.59
N GLU A 488 -2.53 3.89 -20.77
CA GLU A 488 -2.42 5.33 -20.55
C GLU A 488 -3.51 5.80 -19.60
N LEU A 489 -3.15 6.73 -18.72
CA LEU A 489 -4.09 7.41 -17.84
C LEU A 489 -4.17 8.89 -18.25
N TRP A 490 -5.39 9.35 -18.48
CA TRP A 490 -5.70 10.70 -18.91
C TRP A 490 -6.61 11.39 -17.91
N ILE A 491 -6.27 12.63 -17.57
CA ILE A 491 -7.05 13.48 -16.66
C ILE A 491 -7.18 14.85 -17.32
N ASP A 492 -8.39 15.35 -17.45
CA ASP A 492 -8.72 16.67 -17.99
C ASP A 492 -8.03 16.99 -19.33
N GLY A 493 -7.94 15.98 -20.20
CA GLY A 493 -7.40 16.09 -21.55
C GLY A 493 -5.87 15.96 -21.64
N GLU A 494 -5.19 15.66 -20.53
CA GLU A 494 -3.75 15.43 -20.47
C GLU A 494 -3.43 13.98 -20.11
N CYS A 495 -2.47 13.38 -20.82
CA CYS A 495 -1.95 12.06 -20.46
C CYS A 495 -0.94 12.22 -19.32
N VAL A 496 -1.34 11.83 -18.12
CA VAL A 496 -0.55 12.03 -16.90
C VAL A 496 0.40 10.86 -16.62
N ALA A 497 0.07 9.66 -17.10
CA ALA A 497 0.89 8.47 -16.85
C ALA A 497 0.74 7.43 -17.97
N ARG A 498 1.79 6.62 -18.14
CA ARG A 498 1.84 5.51 -19.10
C ARG A 498 2.52 4.30 -18.48
N GLN A 499 2.08 3.12 -18.89
CA GLN A 499 2.70 1.86 -18.51
C GLN A 499 2.72 0.91 -19.71
N ALA A 500 3.83 0.17 -19.88
CA ALA A 500 3.96 -0.79 -20.97
C ALA A 500 2.86 -1.87 -20.93
N GLY A 501 2.47 -2.40 -22.09
CA GLY A 501 1.44 -3.43 -22.18
C GLY A 501 1.93 -4.80 -21.71
N ARG A 502 0.96 -5.70 -21.47
CA ARG A 502 1.22 -7.10 -21.11
C ARG A 502 0.38 -8.08 -21.93
N GLY A 503 0.23 -7.77 -23.22
CA GLY A 503 -0.58 -8.53 -24.17
C GLY A 503 -2.07 -8.26 -24.03
N PRO A 504 -2.95 -9.12 -24.57
CA PRO A 504 -4.39 -8.87 -24.54
C PRO A 504 -4.97 -8.83 -23.11
N ALA A 505 -5.84 -7.85 -22.87
CA ALA A 505 -6.62 -7.78 -21.65
C ALA A 505 -7.62 -8.94 -21.56
N VAL A 506 -8.00 -9.31 -20.34
CA VAL A 506 -9.18 -10.14 -20.09
C VAL A 506 -10.40 -9.32 -20.53
N ALA A 507 -11.21 -9.87 -21.44
CA ALA A 507 -12.38 -9.15 -21.94
C ALA A 507 -13.41 -8.93 -20.81
N PRO A 508 -14.05 -7.74 -20.74
CA PRO A 508 -15.08 -7.47 -19.75
C PRO A 508 -16.34 -8.28 -20.09
N THR A 509 -16.48 -9.46 -19.49
CA THR A 509 -17.63 -10.36 -19.70
C THR A 509 -18.73 -10.15 -18.66
N ARG A 510 -18.46 -9.37 -17.62
CA ARG A 510 -19.38 -9.03 -16.54
C ARG A 510 -19.96 -7.64 -16.70
N GLU A 511 -21.12 -7.43 -16.06
CA GLU A 511 -21.71 -6.09 -15.94
C GLU A 511 -20.72 -5.17 -15.22
N MET A 512 -20.59 -3.95 -15.73
CA MET A 512 -19.66 -2.97 -15.20
C MET A 512 -20.31 -2.24 -14.02
N THR A 513 -19.61 -2.14 -12.90
CA THR A 513 -20.01 -1.29 -11.78
C THR A 513 -19.59 0.16 -12.05
N VAL A 514 -20.36 1.12 -11.54
CA VAL A 514 -20.14 2.56 -11.75
C VAL A 514 -20.20 3.27 -10.41
N GLY A 515 -19.17 4.05 -10.09
CA GLY A 515 -19.08 4.80 -8.85
C GLY A 515 -18.71 3.96 -7.62
N GLU A 516 -18.56 2.65 -7.75
CA GLU A 516 -18.22 1.71 -6.66
C GLU A 516 -17.73 0.38 -7.24
N LEU A 517 -17.15 -0.46 -6.38
CA LEU A 517 -16.85 -1.86 -6.66
C LEU A 517 -18.04 -2.75 -6.33
N GLU A 518 -17.96 -4.02 -6.76
CA GLU A 518 -18.95 -5.02 -6.40
C GLU A 518 -19.18 -5.08 -4.88
N GLY A 519 -20.45 -5.00 -4.47
CA GLY A 519 -20.85 -4.98 -3.06
C GLY A 519 -20.85 -3.59 -2.40
N GLY A 520 -20.61 -2.50 -3.15
CA GLY A 520 -20.69 -1.12 -2.66
C GLY A 520 -19.42 -0.60 -1.97
N SER A 521 -18.31 -1.33 -2.11
CA SER A 521 -17.01 -0.92 -1.58
C SER A 521 -16.31 0.07 -2.53
N GLY A 522 -15.32 0.83 -2.02
CA GLY A 522 -14.56 1.78 -2.83
C GLY A 522 -15.41 2.86 -3.52
N ALA A 523 -16.49 3.31 -2.89
CA ALA A 523 -17.43 4.25 -3.46
C ALA A 523 -16.79 5.63 -3.73
N LEU A 524 -17.09 6.22 -4.89
CA LEU A 524 -16.68 7.57 -5.24
C LEU A 524 -17.37 8.58 -4.31
N ARG A 525 -16.58 9.49 -3.73
CA ARG A 525 -17.08 10.62 -2.94
C ARG A 525 -17.50 11.76 -3.86
N GLY A 526 -18.62 11.54 -4.54
CA GLY A 526 -19.16 12.46 -5.52
C GLY A 526 -20.19 11.77 -6.42
N GLN A 527 -20.23 12.17 -7.69
CA GLN A 527 -21.13 11.58 -8.68
C GLN A 527 -20.39 11.25 -9.97
N VAL A 528 -20.78 10.12 -10.56
CA VAL A 528 -20.44 9.79 -11.94
C VAL A 528 -21.60 10.23 -12.82
N ALA A 529 -21.38 11.24 -13.68
CA ALA A 529 -22.41 11.77 -14.57
C ALA A 529 -22.52 10.96 -15.86
N GLN A 530 -21.38 10.48 -16.38
CA GLN A 530 -21.32 9.68 -17.58
C GLN A 530 -20.16 8.69 -17.51
N VAL A 531 -20.39 7.47 -18.00
CA VAL A 531 -19.33 6.48 -18.28
C VAL A 531 -19.43 6.02 -19.73
N ARG A 532 -18.28 5.81 -20.36
CA ARG A 532 -18.19 5.22 -21.70
C ARG A 532 -17.14 4.12 -21.73
N LEU A 533 -17.48 3.00 -22.35
CA LEU A 533 -16.56 1.90 -22.67
C LEU A 533 -16.65 1.67 -24.17
N ARG A 534 -15.54 1.83 -24.89
CA ARG A 534 -15.51 1.77 -26.35
C ARG A 534 -14.33 0.94 -26.87
N PRO A 535 -14.50 0.21 -27.99
CA PRO A 535 -13.38 -0.37 -28.70
C PRO A 535 -12.52 0.74 -29.30
N GLY A 536 -11.21 0.51 -29.35
CA GLY A 536 -10.25 1.45 -29.89
C GLY A 536 -9.77 2.51 -28.88
N ARG A 537 -8.83 3.32 -29.35
CA ARG A 537 -8.19 4.37 -28.56
C ARG A 537 -9.00 5.66 -28.61
N MET A 538 -8.91 6.44 -27.54
CA MET A 538 -9.26 7.85 -27.54
C MET A 538 -8.06 8.67 -28.05
N SER A 539 -8.30 9.62 -28.95
CA SER A 539 -7.28 10.58 -29.40
C SER A 539 -7.14 11.76 -28.43
N GLN A 540 -5.99 12.43 -28.44
CA GLN A 540 -5.76 13.64 -27.64
C GLN A 540 -6.80 14.74 -27.93
N ALA A 541 -7.21 14.90 -29.20
CA ALA A 541 -8.21 15.88 -29.59
C ALA A 541 -9.59 15.55 -28.99
N GLU A 542 -9.95 14.27 -28.91
CA GLU A 542 -11.17 13.82 -28.23
C GLU A 542 -11.10 14.07 -26.72
N ALA A 543 -9.97 13.75 -26.07
CA ALA A 543 -9.78 14.00 -24.64
C ALA A 543 -9.88 15.49 -24.27
N GLN A 544 -9.25 16.35 -25.07
CA GLN A 544 -9.33 17.81 -24.90
C GLN A 544 -10.74 18.34 -25.15
N THR A 545 -11.45 17.80 -26.15
CA THR A 545 -12.83 18.17 -26.44
C THR A 545 -13.77 17.74 -25.32
N ALA A 546 -13.59 16.53 -24.77
CA ALA A 546 -14.35 16.02 -23.63
C ALA A 546 -14.24 16.96 -22.42
N THR A 547 -13.03 17.45 -22.14
CA THR A 547 -12.75 18.40 -21.06
C THR A 547 -13.33 19.79 -21.33
N ALA A 548 -13.26 20.27 -22.58
CA ALA A 548 -13.87 21.55 -22.95
C ALA A 548 -15.39 21.54 -22.75
N ASN A 549 -16.05 20.43 -23.10
CA ASN A 549 -17.49 20.26 -22.93
C ASN A 549 -17.92 20.21 -21.45
N LEU A 550 -17.05 19.76 -20.54
CA LEU A 550 -17.30 19.82 -19.08
C LEU A 550 -17.36 21.26 -18.54
N ARG A 551 -16.55 22.15 -19.10
CA ARG A 551 -16.43 23.55 -18.65
C ARG A 551 -17.56 24.45 -19.17
N ASP A 552 -18.34 23.99 -20.15
CA ASP A 552 -19.48 24.70 -20.73
C ASP A 552 -20.59 23.70 -21.16
N PRO A 553 -21.40 23.18 -20.22
CA PRO A 553 -22.44 22.19 -20.50
C PRO A 553 -23.46 22.65 -21.53
N ASP A 554 -23.70 23.97 -21.61
CA ASP A 554 -24.69 24.59 -22.50
C ASP A 554 -24.19 24.73 -23.95
N SER A 555 -22.88 24.68 -24.19
CA SER A 555 -22.30 24.72 -25.55
C SER A 555 -22.55 23.44 -26.37
N SER A 556 -22.78 22.32 -25.69
CA SER A 556 -22.95 20.99 -26.31
C SER A 556 -24.34 20.77 -26.94
N ILE A 557 -25.33 21.61 -26.60
CA ILE A 557 -26.71 21.51 -27.11
C ILE A 557 -26.83 21.93 -28.59
N HIS A 558 -25.77 22.48 -29.20
CA HIS A 558 -25.83 23.04 -30.56
C HIS A 558 -24.91 22.44 -31.63
N ARG A 559 -24.21 21.31 -31.39
CA ARG A 559 -23.26 20.80 -32.40
C ARG A 559 -23.51 19.41 -33.00
N ASP A 560 -24.60 18.74 -32.65
CA ASP A 560 -24.95 17.47 -33.29
C ASP A 560 -26.28 17.51 -34.07
N THR A 561 -26.33 18.44 -35.03
CA THR A 561 -27.23 18.32 -36.19
C THR A 561 -26.46 18.69 -37.46
N SER A 562 -26.30 17.72 -38.36
CA SER A 562 -25.54 17.71 -39.63
C SER A 562 -24.02 17.54 -39.48
N ARG A 563 -23.38 16.48 -40.01
CA ARG A 563 -23.59 15.74 -41.27
C ARG A 563 -23.12 14.29 -41.16
#